data_AF-X1JX58-F1
#
_entry.id   AF-X1JX58-F1
#
_cell.length_a   1.000
_cell.length_b   1.000
_cell.length_c   1.000
_cell.angle_alpha   90.00
_cell.angle_beta   90.00
_cell.angle_gamma   90.00
#
_symmetry.space_group_name_H-M   'P 1'
#
loop_
_entity.id
_entity.type
_entity.pdbx_description
1 polymer ?
#
loop_
_entity_poly.entity_id
_entity_poly.type
_entity_poly.pdbx_seq_one_letter_code
_entity_poly.pdbx_strand_id
1 'polypeptide(L)' 'MITEKEKALELAISQIEKRYGKGSVMKLGEAMATPPIEAIPTGSLALDLALGVGGIPRGRIAEIFGPEASG' A
#
# COMPACT_ATOMS: atom_id res chain seq x y z
N MET A 1 -21.52 -15.93 -10.59
CA MET A 1 -22.26 -15.95 -9.31
C MET A 1 -21.24 -15.79 -8.21
N ILE A 2 -21.44 -14.82 -7.30
CA ILE A 2 -20.56 -14.64 -6.15
C ILE A 2 -20.72 -15.86 -5.25
N THR A 3 -19.63 -16.57 -5.00
CA THR A 3 -19.62 -17.76 -4.14
C THR A 3 -19.77 -17.36 -2.67
N GLU A 4 -20.32 -18.24 -1.82
CA GLU A 4 -20.37 -17.99 -0.37
C GLU A 4 -18.98 -17.77 0.22
N LYS A 5 -17.95 -18.37 -0.40
CA LYS A 5 -16.54 -18.14 -0.07
C LYS A 5 -16.12 -16.69 -0.32
N GLU A 6 -16.51 -16.09 -1.45
CA GLU A 6 -16.18 -14.69 -1.78
C GLU A 6 -16.88 -13.71 -0.82
N LYS A 7 -18.14 -13.96 -0.46
CA LYS A 7 -18.85 -13.14 0.54
C LYS A 7 -18.18 -13.19 1.91
N ALA A 8 -17.80 -14.39 2.36
CA ALA A 8 -17.11 -14.55 3.63
C ALA A 8 -15.74 -13.85 3.63
N LEU A 9 -15.03 -13.89 2.49
CA LEU A 9 -13.76 -13.21 2.30
C LEU A 9 -13.91 -11.68 2.39
N GLU A 10 -14.89 -11.09 1.69
CA GLU A 10 -15.15 -9.64 1.73
C GLU A 10 -15.53 -9.18 3.14
N LEU A 11 -16.35 -9.96 3.85
CA LEU A 11 -16.73 -9.65 5.23
C LEU A 11 -15.51 -9.63 6.16
N ALA A 12 -14.61 -10.60 6.01
CA ALA A 12 -13.38 -10.67 6.80
C ALA A 12 -12.45 -9.47 6.50
N ILE A 13 -12.27 -9.14 5.23
CA ILE A 13 -11.48 -7.97 4.80
C ILE A 13 -12.02 -6.69 5.44
N SER A 14 -13.34 -6.47 5.35
CA SER A 14 -14.01 -5.30 5.94
C SER A 14 -13.81 -5.21 7.47
N GLN A 15 -13.88 -6.35 8.17
CA GLN A 15 -13.66 -6.38 9.62
C GLN A 15 -12.22 -6.03 10.00
N ILE A 16 -11.23 -6.47 9.22
CA ILE A 16 -9.81 -6.16 9.46
C ILE A 16 -9.58 -4.66 9.26
N GLU A 17 -10.02 -4.09 8.15
CA GLU A 17 -9.87 -2.65 7.87
C GLU A 17 -10.54 -1.76 8.91
N LYS A 18 -11.74 -2.15 9.39
CA LYS A 18 -12.44 -1.39 10.42
C LYS A 18 -11.67 -1.37 11.75
N ARG A 19 -10.97 -2.44 12.09
CA ARG A 19 -10.25 -2.58 13.37
C ARG A 19 -8.86 -1.95 13.33
N TYR A 20 -8.14 -2.11 12.21
CA TYR A 20 -6.72 -1.77 12.11
C TYR A 20 -6.43 -0.59 11.16
N GLY A 21 -7.45 -0.05 10.50
CA GLY A 21 -7.34 1.05 9.56
C GLY A 21 -7.31 0.59 8.11
N LYS A 22 -7.58 1.53 7.19
CA LYS A 22 -7.54 1.27 5.74
C LYS A 22 -6.15 0.78 5.31
N GLY A 23 -6.10 -0.22 4.43
CA GLY A 23 -4.85 -0.77 3.93
C GLY A 23 -4.16 -1.76 4.87
N SER A 24 -4.82 -2.19 5.95
CA SER A 24 -4.35 -3.29 6.80
C SER A 24 -4.35 -4.66 6.10
N VAL A 25 -5.15 -4.81 5.04
CA VAL A 25 -5.18 -5.97 4.15
C VAL A 25 -5.56 -5.50 2.75
N MET A 26 -4.90 -6.04 1.72
CA MET A 26 -5.14 -5.66 0.32
C MET A 26 -4.69 -6.78 -0.62
N LYS A 27 -5.21 -6.79 -1.85
CA LYS A 27 -4.72 -7.68 -2.90
C LYS A 27 -3.51 -7.06 -3.60
N LEU A 28 -2.46 -7.86 -3.79
CA LEU A 28 -1.31 -7.44 -4.58
C LEU A 28 -1.71 -7.21 -6.05
N GLY A 29 -1.32 -6.08 -6.62
CA GLY A 29 -1.62 -5.72 -8.01
C GLY A 29 -2.99 -5.10 -8.25
N GLU A 30 -3.83 -4.98 -7.22
CA GLU A 30 -5.02 -4.14 -7.30
C GLU A 30 -4.58 -2.67 -7.24
N ALA A 31 -4.95 -1.88 -8.26
CA ALA A 31 -4.59 -0.48 -8.34
C ALA A 31 -5.10 0.22 -7.07
N MET A 32 -4.16 0.66 -6.23
CA MET A 32 -4.51 1.21 -4.93
C MET A 32 -5.38 2.45 -5.15
N ALA A 33 -6.66 2.35 -4.75
CA ALA A 33 -7.40 3.50 -4.28
C ALA A 33 -6.86 3.87 -2.89
N THR A 34 -5.55 4.09 -2.78
CA THR A 34 -4.98 4.67 -1.58
C THR A 34 -5.65 6.03 -1.42
N PRO A 35 -6.15 6.37 -0.21
CA PRO A 35 -6.51 7.76 0.04
C PRO A 35 -5.36 8.67 -0.38
N PRO A 36 -5.62 9.90 -0.85
CA PRO A 36 -4.56 10.81 -1.26
C PRO A 36 -3.61 11.02 -0.07
N ILE A 37 -2.46 10.36 -0.13
CA ILE A 37 -1.36 10.50 0.82
C ILE A 37 -0.39 11.45 0.15
N GLU A 38 -0.05 12.53 0.84
CA GLU A 38 1.00 13.43 0.36
C GLU A 38 2.35 12.69 0.37
N ALA A 39 3.08 12.75 -0.74
CA ALA A 39 4.35 12.06 -0.92
C ALA A 39 5.46 13.01 -1.32
N ILE A 40 6.70 12.64 -1.00
CA ILE A 40 7.93 13.33 -1.38
C ILE A 40 8.59 12.51 -2.50
N PRO A 41 8.81 13.07 -3.70
CA PRO A 41 9.46 12.35 -4.80
C PRO A 41 10.85 11.85 -4.41
N THR A 42 11.19 10.64 -4.84
CA THR A 42 12.50 10.02 -4.56
C THR A 42 13.61 10.54 -5.47
N GLY A 43 13.25 11.20 -6.57
CA GLY A 43 14.18 11.60 -7.64
C GLY A 43 14.37 10.53 -8.72
N SER A 44 13.79 9.33 -8.54
CA SER A 44 13.71 8.29 -9.56
C SER A 44 12.25 8.02 -9.92
N LEU A 45 11.86 8.36 -11.16
CA LEU A 45 10.50 8.15 -11.65
C LEU A 45 10.07 6.68 -11.55
N ALA A 46 10.99 5.75 -11.84
CA ALA A 46 10.71 4.33 -11.75
C ALA A 46 10.36 3.91 -10.31
N LEU A 47 11.07 4.46 -9.32
CA LEU A 47 10.81 4.19 -7.90
C LEU A 47 9.51 4.85 -7.42
N ASP A 48 9.25 6.09 -7.82
CA ASP A 48 8.02 6.82 -7.47
C ASP A 48 6.77 6.10 -7.97
N LEU A 49 6.83 5.54 -9.19
CA LEU A 49 5.77 4.70 -9.76
C LEU A 49 5.62 3.37 -9.03
N ALA A 50 6.74 2.71 -8.70
CA ALA A 50 6.71 1.43 -7.98
C ALA A 50 6.14 1.56 -6.56
N LEU A 51 6.35 2.70 -5.89
CA LEU A 51 5.77 3.00 -4.59
C LEU A 51 4.25 3.23 -4.64
N GLY A 52 3.65 3.43 -5.82
CA GLY A 52 2.20 3.55 -6.03
C GLY A 52 1.56 4.86 -5.55
N VAL A 53 2.22 5.59 -4.65
CA VAL A 53 1.78 6.90 -4.12
C VAL A 53 2.60 8.08 -4.66
N GLY A 54 3.54 7.82 -5.59
CA GLY A 54 4.34 8.87 -6.23
C GLY A 54 5.56 9.34 -5.41
N GLY A 55 5.99 8.57 -4.43
CA GLY A 55 7.19 8.87 -3.63
C GLY A 55 7.12 8.33 -2.20
N ILE A 56 7.96 8.87 -1.31
CA ILE A 56 7.99 8.52 0.12
C ILE A 56 6.82 9.20 0.83
N PRO A 57 5.93 8.45 1.52
CA PRO A 57 4.74 9.01 2.15
C PRO A 57 5.08 9.92 3.34
N ARG A 58 4.47 11.11 3.38
CA ARG A 58 4.62 12.05 4.50
C ARG A 58 3.94 11.55 5.77
N GLY A 59 4.52 11.90 6.92
CA GLY A 59 3.99 11.53 8.23
C GLY A 59 4.11 10.04 8.56
N ARG A 60 4.96 9.31 7.84
CA ARG A 60 5.23 7.89 8.01
C ARG A 60 6.73 7.65 8.17
N ILE A 61 7.08 6.52 8.78
CA ILE A 61 8.45 6.04 8.87
C ILE A 61 8.74 5.22 7.62
N ALA A 62 9.86 5.51 6.96
CA ALA A 62 10.38 4.73 5.85
C ALA A 62 11.74 4.15 6.24
N GLU A 63 11.96 2.88 5.95
CA GLU A 63 13.23 2.19 6.17
C GLU A 63 13.89 1.96 4.81
N ILE A 64 15.15 2.38 4.68
CA ILE A 64 15.99 2.14 3.50
C ILE A 64 17.21 1.37 4.01
N PHE A 65 17.44 0.19 3.45
CA PHE A 65 18.54 -0.68 3.86
C PHE A 65 19.23 -1.28 2.63
N GLY A 66 20.51 -1.59 2.78
CA GLY A 66 21.31 -2.20 1.73
C GLY A 66 22.77 -2.38 2.16
N PRO A 67 23.59 -3.09 1.34
CA PRO A 67 25.02 -3.21 1.54
C PRO A 67 25.76 -1.85 1.54
N GLU A 68 27.02 -1.86 1.98
CA GLU A 68 27.92 -0.72 1.80
C GLU A 68 28.01 -0.35 0.30
N ALA A 69 27.96 0.95 -0.01
CA ALA A 69 27.96 1.50 -1.37
C ALA A 69 26.77 1.06 -2.28
N SER A 70 25.63 0.69 -1.70
CA SER A 70 24.44 0.23 -2.46
C SER A 70 23.55 1.33 -3.05
N GLY A 71 23.74 2.58 -2.64
CA GLY A 71 22.94 3.72 -3.08
C GLY A 71 23.80 4.94 -3.32
#